data_AF-K2NDI8-F1
#
_entry.id   AF-K2NDI8-F1
#
_cell.length_a   1.000
_cell.length_b   1.000
_cell.length_c   1.000
_cell.angle_alpha   90.00
_cell.angle_beta   90.00
_cell.angle_gamma   90.00
#
_symmetry.space_group_name_H-M   'P 1'
#
loop_
_entity.id
_entity.type
_entity.pdbx_description
1 polymer ?
#
loop_
_entity_poly.entity_id
_entity_poly.type
_entity_poly.pdbx_seq_one_letter_code
_entity_poly.pdbx_strand_id
1 'polypeptide(L)'
;MHILAELIGYVSFLLHGILVSLVDFYIMFIHVGLVWKRRRDRHPSMERRDLVMQLAPQSPQHSRLSSSDMILSLNESFLDRALWKGLNASWDQPTAIVTGVSYGGMGFYVALNLILCGFNVHGVCRTLKSVSRAERMMQIAVERQCRLHKEWVGKTGRLISHVCDMSDTVAVSNLCGILLRDMNIRLVVCAAGYMATPPRLSPQRLEEQFAAQHVGHSLLMLRLLQHRIQHMKFYTSVRPKWRFVVVSCAFPGGTDPTQGNMFDTYDKGDTDFCSTFNRYDGWSRAEMCKLLFAFALSRYVERDIRLAPFCTVNVLHPGPTRSCAIANSRLPLAGILDNDILAMLRLSPVISALYVTDICLSKRLDNTNGHFFRMGDDQTVFSATLRKDAGAMTSFWVNSPFFTGTPLPAVSMSKYKQDAVWRFTLSYLTCHALLEAKIFC
;
A
#
# COMPACT_ATOMS: atom_id res chain seq x y z
N MET A 1 12.56 21.51 26.52
CA MET A 1 13.18 20.29 25.94
C MET A 1 12.25 19.60 24.93
N HIS A 2 11.02 19.22 25.29
CA HIS A 2 10.09 18.54 24.36
C HIS A 2 9.80 19.34 23.06
N ILE A 3 9.48 20.63 23.16
CA ILE A 3 9.20 21.50 22.00
C ILE A 3 10.39 21.56 21.02
N LEU A 4 11.62 21.61 21.56
CA LEU A 4 12.84 21.63 20.75
C LEU A 4 13.04 20.29 20.04
N ALA A 5 12.80 19.16 20.73
CA ALA A 5 12.87 17.83 20.13
C ALA A 5 11.80 17.65 19.03
N GLU A 6 10.57 18.12 19.26
CA GLU A 6 9.50 18.09 18.27
C GLU A 6 9.81 18.96 17.04
N LEU A 7 10.41 20.14 17.24
CA LEU A 7 10.86 21.01 16.15
C LEU A 7 11.97 20.36 15.32
N ILE A 8 12.98 19.76 15.98
CA ILE A 8 14.06 19.04 15.30
C ILE A 8 13.48 17.84 14.52
N GLY A 9 12.58 17.08 15.14
CA GLY A 9 11.88 15.96 14.50
C GLY A 9 11.09 16.40 13.27
N TYR A 10 10.36 17.52 13.37
CA TYR A 10 9.62 18.10 12.25
C TYR A 10 10.52 18.54 11.10
N VAL A 11 11.61 19.27 11.39
CA VAL A 11 12.57 19.74 10.37
C VAL A 11 13.23 18.54 9.69
N SER A 12 13.66 17.54 10.45
CA SER A 12 14.22 16.30 9.89
C SER A 12 13.22 15.59 8.99
N PHE A 13 11.98 15.41 9.47
CA PHE A 13 10.89 14.79 8.71
C PHE A 13 10.63 15.51 7.38
N LEU A 14 10.56 16.85 7.39
CA LEU A 14 10.38 17.64 6.18
C LEU A 14 11.56 17.53 5.21
N LEU A 15 12.79 17.68 5.69
CA LEU A 15 13.97 17.62 4.84
C LEU A 15 14.06 16.26 4.13
N HIS A 16 13.85 15.17 4.86
CA HIS A 16 13.80 13.83 4.26
C HIS A 16 12.65 13.70 3.26
N GLY A 17 11.44 14.15 3.61
CA GLY A 17 10.28 14.10 2.71
C GLY A 17 10.49 14.87 1.40
N ILE A 18 11.12 16.06 1.48
CA ILE A 18 11.44 16.88 0.31
C ILE A 18 12.51 16.19 -0.55
N LEU A 19 13.60 15.69 0.06
CA LEU A 19 14.65 14.98 -0.67
C LEU A 19 14.12 13.76 -1.41
N VAL A 20 13.29 12.94 -0.76
CA VAL A 20 12.64 11.78 -1.39
C VAL A 20 11.73 12.22 -2.53
N SER A 21 10.94 13.27 -2.33
CA SER A 21 10.04 13.80 -3.37
C SER A 21 10.82 14.34 -4.57
N LEU A 22 11.96 15.00 -4.37
CA LEU A 22 12.83 15.46 -5.45
C LEU A 22 13.43 14.28 -6.23
N VAL A 23 13.82 13.21 -5.56
CA VAL A 23 14.36 12.02 -6.23
C VAL A 23 13.26 11.26 -6.96
N ASP A 24 12.08 11.10 -6.37
CA ASP A 24 10.92 10.52 -7.05
C ASP A 24 10.51 11.37 -8.27
N PHE A 25 10.54 12.69 -8.14
CA PHE A 25 10.31 13.61 -9.25
C PHE A 25 11.36 13.43 -10.34
N TYR A 26 12.65 13.29 -10.01
CA TYR A 26 13.70 13.00 -10.98
C TYR A 26 13.47 11.65 -11.68
N ILE A 27 13.15 10.58 -10.94
CA ILE A 27 12.85 9.25 -11.51
C ILE A 27 11.68 9.37 -12.50
N MET A 28 10.64 10.09 -12.12
CA MET A 28 9.47 10.33 -12.96
C MET A 28 9.79 11.19 -14.20
N PHE A 29 10.48 12.31 -14.06
CA PHE A 29 10.72 13.22 -15.19
C PHE A 29 11.82 12.74 -16.13
N ILE A 30 12.95 12.31 -15.58
CA ILE A 30 14.12 11.96 -16.36
C ILE A 30 14.03 10.51 -16.82
N HIS A 31 13.78 9.57 -15.91
CA HIS A 31 13.77 8.16 -16.28
C HIS A 31 12.52 7.81 -17.09
N VAL A 32 11.33 8.09 -16.56
CA VAL A 32 10.08 7.76 -17.25
C VAL A 32 9.86 8.67 -18.47
N GLY A 33 10.17 9.98 -18.37
CA GLY A 33 10.02 10.92 -19.49
C GLY A 33 10.96 10.66 -20.69
N LEU A 34 12.23 10.29 -20.46
CA LEU A 34 13.14 9.94 -21.56
C LEU A 34 12.75 8.63 -22.24
N VAL A 35 12.33 7.63 -21.45
CA VAL A 35 11.83 6.37 -22.00
C VAL A 35 10.54 6.61 -22.77
N TRP A 36 9.66 7.52 -22.31
CA TRP A 36 8.43 7.89 -23.02
C TRP A 36 8.73 8.53 -24.37
N LYS A 37 9.63 9.50 -24.39
CA LYS A 37 10.05 10.17 -25.63
C LYS A 37 10.58 9.17 -26.67
N ARG A 38 11.28 8.11 -26.23
CA ARG A 38 11.80 7.05 -27.11
C ARG A 38 10.74 6.04 -27.58
N ARG A 39 9.57 5.97 -26.94
CA ARG A 39 8.55 4.93 -27.18
C ARG A 39 7.16 5.49 -27.51
N ARG A 40 7.07 6.78 -27.84
CA ARG A 40 5.81 7.50 -28.07
C ARG A 40 4.92 6.89 -29.17
N ASP A 41 5.53 6.23 -30.16
CA ASP A 41 4.82 5.72 -31.35
C ASP A 41 4.27 4.28 -31.19
N ARG A 42 4.38 3.68 -30.00
CA ARG A 42 3.92 2.31 -29.73
C ARG A 42 2.62 2.28 -28.92
N HIS A 43 1.77 1.30 -29.19
CA HIS A 43 0.58 1.05 -28.37
C HIS A 43 0.97 0.66 -26.93
N PRO A 44 0.33 1.29 -25.92
CA PRO A 44 0.61 1.03 -24.51
C PRO A 44 0.25 -0.39 -24.10
N SER A 45 1.04 -0.99 -23.21
CA SER A 45 0.80 -2.30 -22.63
C SER A 45 1.21 -2.34 -21.16
N MET A 46 0.38 -2.97 -20.31
CA MET A 46 0.70 -3.24 -18.90
C MET A 46 1.92 -4.18 -18.75
N GLU A 47 2.11 -5.11 -19.69
CA GLU A 47 3.23 -6.07 -19.63
C GLU A 47 4.59 -5.37 -19.77
N ARG A 48 4.64 -4.23 -20.48
CA ARG A 48 5.87 -3.50 -20.81
C ARG A 48 6.15 -2.27 -19.94
N ARG A 49 5.29 -1.97 -18.95
CA ARG A 49 5.32 -0.74 -18.12
C ARG A 49 5.12 0.57 -18.91
N ASP A 50 4.63 0.50 -20.15
CA ASP A 50 4.46 1.67 -21.03
C ASP A 50 3.32 2.62 -20.54
N LEU A 51 2.51 2.15 -19.58
CA LEU A 51 1.30 2.79 -19.07
C LEU A 51 1.57 4.05 -18.24
N VAL A 52 2.51 3.93 -17.32
CA VAL A 52 2.98 5.00 -16.45
C VAL A 52 3.62 6.11 -17.27
N MET A 53 4.34 5.70 -18.32
CA MET A 53 5.04 6.60 -19.21
C MET A 53 4.09 7.54 -19.96
N GLN A 54 2.88 7.10 -20.31
CA GLN A 54 1.89 7.94 -20.97
C GLN A 54 1.18 8.93 -20.06
N LEU A 55 1.08 8.65 -18.75
CA LEU A 55 0.41 9.52 -17.78
C LEU A 55 1.37 10.48 -17.05
N ALA A 56 2.68 10.19 -17.03
CA ALA A 56 3.70 11.11 -16.54
C ALA A 56 3.61 12.53 -17.12
N PRO A 57 3.35 12.76 -18.43
CA PRO A 57 3.16 14.11 -18.98
C PRO A 57 1.79 14.76 -18.69
N GLN A 58 0.80 14.02 -18.17
CA GLN A 58 -0.51 14.58 -17.78
C GLN A 58 -0.55 15.05 -16.31
N SER A 59 0.61 15.07 -15.64
CA SER A 59 0.76 15.56 -14.27
C SER A 59 1.19 17.03 -14.20
N PRO A 60 0.42 17.97 -14.77
CA PRO A 60 0.27 19.24 -14.11
C PRO A 60 -1.20 19.68 -14.04
N GLN A 61 -1.58 20.06 -12.81
CA GLN A 61 -2.85 20.67 -12.38
C GLN A 61 -3.91 19.72 -11.80
N HIS A 62 -4.41 20.16 -10.65
CA HIS A 62 -5.60 19.75 -9.91
C HIS A 62 -5.45 18.69 -8.80
N SER A 63 -5.47 19.19 -7.56
CA SER A 63 -6.28 18.57 -6.50
C SER A 63 -7.46 19.48 -6.12
N ARG A 64 -8.36 19.68 -7.07
CA ARG A 64 -9.76 20.03 -6.80
C ARG A 64 -10.59 19.36 -7.89
N LEU A 65 -10.48 18.04 -8.01
CA LEU A 65 -11.35 17.29 -8.92
C LEU A 65 -12.78 17.44 -8.40
N SER A 66 -13.59 18.22 -9.10
CA SER A 66 -15.04 18.20 -8.93
C SER A 66 -15.54 16.79 -9.28
N SER A 67 -16.69 16.40 -8.72
CA SER A 67 -17.41 15.20 -9.19
C SER A 67 -17.64 15.20 -10.70
N SER A 68 -17.72 16.37 -11.35
CA SER A 68 -17.80 16.54 -12.81
C SER A 68 -16.51 16.17 -13.55
N ASP A 69 -15.36 16.18 -12.86
CA ASP A 69 -14.03 16.03 -13.46
C ASP A 69 -13.40 14.68 -13.13
N MET A 70 -14.14 13.77 -12.48
CA MET A 70 -13.82 12.36 -12.39
C MET A 70 -13.94 11.67 -13.76
N ILE A 71 -13.13 12.14 -14.71
CA ILE A 71 -12.77 11.39 -15.89
C ILE A 71 -11.49 10.66 -15.50
N LEU A 72 -11.65 9.42 -15.06
CA LEU A 72 -10.55 8.49 -15.20
C LEU A 72 -10.31 8.39 -16.70
N SER A 73 -9.22 9.00 -17.18
CA SER A 73 -8.66 8.72 -18.50
C SER A 73 -8.04 7.32 -18.45
N LEU A 74 -8.90 6.33 -18.24
CA LEU A 74 -8.56 4.93 -18.39
C LEU A 74 -8.61 4.67 -19.87
N ASN A 75 -7.45 4.76 -20.51
CA ASN A 75 -7.30 4.28 -21.87
C ASN A 75 -7.78 2.81 -21.93
N GLU A 76 -8.33 2.37 -23.05
CA GLU A 76 -8.85 0.99 -23.19
C GLU A 76 -7.80 -0.09 -22.86
N SER A 77 -6.51 0.27 -22.93
CA SER A 77 -5.35 -0.56 -22.58
C SER A 77 -5.14 -0.81 -21.08
N PHE A 78 -5.84 -0.10 -20.18
CA PHE A 78 -5.73 -0.28 -18.72
C PHE A 78 -6.51 -1.49 -18.20
N LEU A 79 -7.50 -1.94 -18.96
CA LEU A 79 -8.43 -2.99 -18.54
C LEU A 79 -7.94 -4.33 -19.09
N ASP A 80 -7.54 -5.26 -18.21
CA ASP A 80 -7.31 -6.64 -18.65
C ASP A 80 -8.66 -7.30 -18.95
N ARG A 81 -9.10 -7.17 -20.21
CA ARG A 81 -10.35 -7.78 -20.71
C ARG A 81 -10.35 -9.31 -20.60
N ALA A 82 -9.19 -9.95 -20.36
CA ALA A 82 -9.17 -11.39 -20.07
C ALA A 82 -9.85 -11.71 -18.73
N LEU A 83 -9.94 -10.75 -17.81
CA LEU A 83 -10.70 -10.85 -16.56
C LEU A 83 -12.22 -10.68 -16.76
N TRP A 84 -12.65 -10.24 -17.94
CA TRP A 84 -14.06 -10.18 -18.34
C TRP A 84 -14.60 -11.50 -18.90
N LYS A 85 -13.83 -12.59 -18.81
CA LYS A 85 -14.26 -13.91 -19.29
C LYS A 85 -15.18 -14.58 -18.27
N GLY A 86 -16.47 -14.60 -18.58
CA GLY A 86 -17.47 -15.45 -17.91
C GLY A 86 -18.48 -14.72 -17.03
N LEU A 87 -19.10 -13.65 -17.55
CA LEU A 87 -20.18 -12.94 -16.85
C LEU A 87 -21.53 -13.60 -17.09
N ASN A 88 -21.76 -14.73 -16.43
CA ASN A 88 -23.11 -15.18 -16.10
C ASN A 88 -23.22 -15.22 -14.57
N ALA A 89 -24.06 -14.34 -14.05
CA ALA A 89 -24.63 -14.28 -12.70
C ALA A 89 -23.96 -15.07 -11.54
N SER A 90 -23.38 -14.29 -10.62
CA SER A 90 -23.64 -14.33 -9.16
C SER A 90 -22.66 -14.96 -8.17
N TRP A 91 -21.71 -15.86 -8.51
CA TRP A 91 -20.84 -16.43 -7.45
C TRP A 91 -19.36 -16.71 -7.78
N ASP A 92 -18.86 -16.46 -9.00
CA ASP A 92 -17.48 -16.82 -9.41
C ASP A 92 -16.54 -15.65 -9.74
N GLN A 93 -16.97 -14.39 -9.54
CA GLN A 93 -16.13 -13.22 -9.83
C GLN A 93 -14.97 -13.11 -8.81
N PRO A 94 -13.74 -12.79 -9.25
CA PRO A 94 -12.63 -12.62 -8.34
C PRO A 94 -12.86 -11.42 -7.43
N THR A 95 -12.51 -11.58 -6.15
CA THR A 95 -12.65 -10.53 -5.14
C THR A 95 -11.29 -9.96 -4.76
N ALA A 96 -11.24 -8.66 -4.49
CA ALA A 96 -10.10 -7.97 -3.92
C ALA A 96 -10.49 -7.34 -2.58
N ILE A 97 -9.58 -7.36 -1.61
CA ILE A 97 -9.68 -6.57 -0.38
C ILE A 97 -8.81 -5.34 -0.57
N VAL A 98 -9.36 -4.15 -0.34
CA VAL A 98 -8.59 -2.90 -0.38
C VAL A 98 -8.85 -2.14 0.90
N THR A 99 -7.80 -1.87 1.67
CA THR A 99 -7.89 -1.03 2.87
C THR A 99 -7.66 0.44 2.54
N GLY A 100 -8.37 1.35 3.23
CA GLY A 100 -8.19 2.80 3.04
C GLY A 100 -8.92 3.38 1.83
N VAL A 101 -10.14 2.90 1.52
CA VAL A 101 -10.95 3.31 0.35
C VAL A 101 -11.66 4.65 0.57
N SER A 102 -10.98 5.62 1.17
CA SER A 102 -11.56 6.95 1.42
C SER A 102 -11.56 7.80 0.15
N TYR A 103 -12.68 8.48 -0.13
CA TYR A 103 -12.84 9.32 -1.32
C TYR A 103 -11.68 10.32 -1.50
N GLY A 104 -11.15 10.39 -2.72
CA GLY A 104 -10.00 11.23 -3.07
C GLY A 104 -8.64 10.66 -2.68
N GLY A 105 -8.59 9.55 -1.92
CA GLY A 105 -7.37 8.82 -1.62
C GLY A 105 -6.99 7.81 -2.70
N MET A 106 -5.75 7.33 -2.66
CA MET A 106 -5.26 6.29 -3.58
C MET A 106 -6.08 5.00 -3.48
N GLY A 107 -6.44 4.55 -2.27
CA GLY A 107 -7.24 3.33 -2.08
C GLY A 107 -8.60 3.38 -2.78
N PHE A 108 -9.22 4.56 -2.89
CA PHE A 108 -10.45 4.77 -3.66
C PHE A 108 -10.24 4.50 -5.15
N TYR A 109 -9.16 5.03 -5.73
CA TYR A 109 -8.87 4.83 -7.15
C TYR A 109 -8.38 3.42 -7.46
N VAL A 110 -7.68 2.75 -6.52
CA VAL A 110 -7.33 1.32 -6.66
C VAL A 110 -8.61 0.48 -6.70
N ALA A 111 -9.53 0.68 -5.75
CA ALA A 111 -10.80 -0.02 -5.73
C ALA A 111 -11.62 0.23 -7.01
N LEU A 112 -11.68 1.48 -7.48
CA LEU A 112 -12.38 1.84 -8.71
C LEU A 112 -11.76 1.16 -9.94
N ASN A 113 -10.44 1.17 -10.09
CA ASN A 113 -9.77 0.47 -11.18
C ASN A 113 -10.05 -1.04 -11.17
N LEU A 114 -9.98 -1.68 -9.99
CA LEU A 114 -10.27 -3.10 -9.85
C LEU A 114 -11.74 -3.43 -10.20
N ILE A 115 -12.69 -2.60 -9.78
CA ILE A 115 -14.11 -2.73 -10.15
C ILE A 115 -14.29 -2.65 -11.67
N LEU A 116 -13.65 -1.67 -12.32
CA LEU A 116 -13.72 -1.54 -13.77
C LEU A 116 -13.08 -2.73 -14.50
N CYS A 117 -12.09 -3.39 -13.89
CA CYS A 117 -11.53 -4.66 -14.35
C CYS A 117 -12.40 -5.89 -14.06
N GLY A 118 -13.55 -5.74 -13.39
CA GLY A 118 -14.48 -6.84 -13.10
C GLY A 118 -14.33 -7.50 -11.72
N PHE A 119 -13.51 -6.95 -10.82
CA PHE A 119 -13.41 -7.45 -9.44
C PHE A 119 -14.56 -6.96 -8.59
N ASN A 120 -15.06 -7.84 -7.72
CA ASN A 120 -15.74 -7.38 -6.53
C ASN A 120 -14.71 -6.86 -5.54
N VAL A 121 -14.94 -5.70 -4.93
CA VAL A 121 -13.96 -5.09 -4.02
C VAL A 121 -14.56 -4.96 -2.64
N HIS A 122 -14.01 -5.70 -1.68
CA HIS A 122 -14.19 -5.43 -0.26
C HIS A 122 -13.42 -4.16 0.12
N GLY A 123 -14.11 -3.03 0.06
CA GLY A 123 -13.53 -1.73 0.35
C GLY A 123 -13.66 -1.38 1.82
N VAL A 124 -12.53 -1.24 2.51
CA VAL A 124 -12.49 -0.98 3.95
C VAL A 124 -12.20 0.51 4.21
N CYS A 125 -13.09 1.16 4.97
CA CYS A 125 -12.91 2.52 5.45
C CYS A 125 -13.08 2.59 6.96
N ARG A 126 -12.44 3.59 7.58
CA ARG A 126 -12.45 3.77 9.04
C ARG A 126 -13.84 4.10 9.61
N THR A 127 -14.61 4.93 8.91
CA THR A 127 -15.87 5.48 9.43
C THR A 127 -17.02 5.28 8.46
N LEU A 128 -18.24 5.19 8.99
CA LEU A 128 -19.46 5.09 8.20
C LEU A 128 -19.58 6.24 7.18
N LYS A 129 -19.27 7.47 7.60
CA LYS A 129 -19.27 8.65 6.71
C LYS A 129 -18.30 8.49 5.53
N SER A 130 -17.12 7.91 5.76
CA SER A 130 -16.15 7.67 4.69
C SER A 130 -16.63 6.56 3.74
N VAL A 131 -17.21 5.48 4.29
CA VAL A 131 -17.85 4.41 3.51
C VAL A 131 -18.94 4.97 2.60
N SER A 132 -19.96 5.64 3.16
CA SER A 132 -21.10 6.11 2.38
C SER A 132 -20.71 7.12 1.29
N ARG A 133 -19.67 7.94 1.56
CA ARG A 133 -19.12 8.84 0.55
C ARG A 133 -18.38 8.07 -0.54
N ALA A 134 -17.59 7.07 -0.18
CA ALA A 134 -16.87 6.24 -1.15
C ALA A 134 -17.86 5.48 -2.05
N GLU A 135 -18.87 4.81 -1.48
CA GLU A 135 -19.93 4.11 -2.21
C GLU A 135 -20.60 5.01 -3.23
N ARG A 136 -21.15 6.15 -2.79
CA ARG A 136 -21.85 7.10 -3.66
C ARG A 136 -20.96 7.57 -4.81
N MET A 137 -19.73 7.99 -4.50
CA MET A 137 -18.84 8.55 -5.51
C MET A 137 -18.32 7.48 -6.47
N MET A 138 -18.12 6.25 -6.00
CA MET A 138 -17.68 5.14 -6.83
C MET A 138 -18.80 4.68 -7.77
N GLN A 139 -20.04 4.64 -7.28
CA GLN A 139 -21.21 4.36 -8.11
C GLN A 139 -21.35 5.39 -9.26
N ILE A 140 -21.30 6.68 -8.94
CA ILE A 140 -21.34 7.77 -9.95
C ILE A 140 -20.22 7.60 -10.98
N ALA A 141 -19.01 7.25 -10.53
CA ALA A 141 -17.87 7.05 -11.41
C ALA A 141 -18.06 5.87 -12.36
N VAL A 142 -18.50 4.71 -11.84
CA VAL A 142 -18.74 3.51 -12.63
C VAL A 142 -19.87 3.72 -13.64
N GLU A 143 -20.99 4.30 -13.22
CA GLU A 143 -22.12 4.61 -14.11
C GLU A 143 -21.70 5.55 -15.25
N ARG A 144 -20.90 6.57 -14.94
CA ARG A 144 -20.36 7.49 -15.95
C ARG A 144 -19.47 6.75 -16.95
N GLN A 145 -18.59 5.86 -16.48
CA GLN A 145 -17.71 5.07 -17.34
C GLN A 145 -18.52 4.13 -18.23
N CYS A 146 -19.51 3.41 -17.69
CA CYS A 146 -20.41 2.56 -18.48
C CYS A 146 -21.23 3.34 -19.53
N ARG A 147 -21.55 4.62 -19.27
CA ARG A 147 -22.22 5.50 -20.25
C ARG A 147 -21.29 5.91 -21.40
N LEU A 148 -20.02 6.17 -21.09
CA LEU A 148 -19.00 6.52 -22.09
C LEU A 148 -18.55 5.31 -22.90
N HIS A 149 -18.48 4.14 -22.25
CA HIS A 149 -18.01 2.88 -22.81
C HIS A 149 -19.12 1.83 -22.67
N LYS A 150 -20.05 1.81 -23.64
CA LYS A 150 -21.21 0.91 -23.63
C LYS A 150 -20.82 -0.57 -23.54
N GLU A 151 -19.63 -0.92 -24.02
CA GLU A 151 -19.09 -2.27 -23.98
C GLU A 151 -18.67 -2.74 -22.57
N TRP A 152 -18.67 -1.86 -21.57
CA TRP A 152 -18.36 -2.18 -20.17
C TRP A 152 -19.62 -2.52 -19.35
N VAL A 153 -20.81 -2.23 -19.89
CA VAL A 153 -22.08 -2.50 -19.22
C VAL A 153 -22.19 -3.99 -18.90
N GLY A 154 -22.44 -4.30 -17.62
CA GLY A 154 -22.52 -5.68 -17.14
C GLY A 154 -21.17 -6.39 -17.00
N LYS A 155 -20.04 -5.71 -17.21
CA LYS A 155 -18.68 -6.27 -17.07
C LYS A 155 -17.87 -5.75 -15.90
N THR A 156 -18.38 -4.75 -15.20
CA THR A 156 -17.78 -4.21 -13.99
C THR A 156 -18.18 -5.03 -12.77
N GLY A 157 -17.33 -5.02 -11.74
CA GLY A 157 -17.67 -5.58 -10.44
C GLY A 157 -18.44 -4.59 -9.58
N ARG A 158 -18.51 -4.86 -8.27
CA ARG A 158 -19.15 -3.96 -7.29
C ARG A 158 -18.27 -3.69 -6.08
N LEU A 159 -18.53 -2.56 -5.42
CA LEU A 159 -17.99 -2.27 -4.10
C LEU A 159 -18.84 -2.99 -3.04
N ILE A 160 -18.18 -3.72 -2.14
CA ILE A 160 -18.76 -4.29 -0.92
C ILE A 160 -18.09 -3.56 0.24
N SER A 161 -18.76 -2.58 0.80
CA SER A 161 -18.12 -1.70 1.79
C SER A 161 -18.14 -2.24 3.20
N HIS A 162 -17.04 -1.99 3.92
CA HIS A 162 -16.86 -2.37 5.30
C HIS A 162 -16.40 -1.18 6.13
N VAL A 163 -17.00 -1.01 7.30
CA VAL A 163 -16.51 -0.07 8.32
C VAL A 163 -15.59 -0.84 9.25
N CYS A 164 -14.30 -0.48 9.26
CA CYS A 164 -13.32 -1.06 10.17
C CYS A 164 -12.22 -0.04 10.45
N ASP A 165 -11.98 0.24 11.74
CA ASP A 165 -10.79 0.94 12.16
C ASP A 165 -9.62 -0.05 12.21
N MET A 166 -8.64 0.11 11.34
CA MET A 166 -7.48 -0.78 11.30
C MET A 166 -6.61 -0.68 12.57
N SER A 167 -6.78 0.37 13.39
CA SER A 167 -6.09 0.47 14.69
C SER A 167 -6.73 -0.37 15.79
N ASP A 168 -7.93 -0.93 15.56
CA ASP A 168 -8.65 -1.76 16.52
C ASP A 168 -8.61 -3.25 16.14
N THR A 169 -7.88 -4.05 16.92
CA THR A 169 -7.72 -5.49 16.65
C THR A 169 -9.04 -6.28 16.75
N VAL A 170 -10.02 -5.80 17.53
CA VAL A 170 -11.35 -6.42 17.62
C VAL A 170 -12.12 -6.15 16.33
N ALA A 171 -12.14 -4.91 15.85
CA ALA A 171 -12.76 -4.54 14.60
C ALA A 171 -12.16 -5.31 13.41
N VAL A 172 -10.83 -5.42 13.36
CA VAL A 172 -10.12 -6.19 12.31
C VAL A 172 -10.48 -7.67 12.38
N SER A 173 -10.57 -8.26 13.58
CA SER A 173 -10.95 -9.67 13.75
C SER A 173 -12.38 -9.93 13.26
N ASN A 174 -13.31 -9.04 13.57
CA ASN A 174 -14.70 -9.10 13.09
C ASN A 174 -14.78 -8.98 11.56
N LEU A 175 -14.03 -8.04 10.98
CA LEU A 175 -13.90 -7.89 9.53
C LEU A 175 -13.38 -9.19 8.91
N CYS A 176 -12.32 -9.80 9.45
CA CYS A 176 -11.83 -11.09 8.97
C CYS A 176 -12.94 -12.16 8.98
N GLY A 177 -13.75 -12.25 10.05
CA GLY A 177 -14.87 -13.20 10.12
C GLY A 177 -15.88 -13.06 8.97
N ILE A 178 -16.05 -11.85 8.44
CA ILE A 178 -16.89 -11.57 7.26
C ILE A 178 -16.13 -11.94 5.97
N LEU A 179 -14.89 -11.48 5.82
CA LEU A 179 -14.07 -11.69 4.62
C LEU A 179 -13.79 -13.17 4.35
N LEU A 180 -13.62 -13.99 5.39
CA LEU A 180 -13.37 -15.43 5.27
C LEU A 180 -14.52 -16.22 4.65
N ARG A 181 -15.71 -15.61 4.50
CA ARG A 181 -16.84 -16.21 3.78
C ARG A 181 -16.71 -16.08 2.27
N ASP A 182 -15.85 -15.19 1.77
CA ASP A 182 -15.58 -15.01 0.35
C ASP A 182 -14.41 -15.90 -0.10
N MET A 183 -14.74 -16.97 -0.81
CA MET A 183 -13.78 -17.94 -1.33
C MET A 183 -13.06 -17.46 -2.61
N ASN A 184 -13.52 -16.35 -3.21
CA ASN A 184 -13.02 -15.80 -4.47
C ASN A 184 -11.97 -14.70 -4.27
N ILE A 185 -11.59 -14.41 -3.03
CA ILE A 185 -10.50 -13.47 -2.73
C ILE A 185 -9.25 -13.90 -3.49
N ARG A 186 -8.69 -12.97 -4.26
CA ARG A 186 -7.43 -13.13 -5.03
C ARG A 186 -6.41 -12.05 -4.73
N LEU A 187 -6.86 -10.89 -4.27
CA LEU A 187 -6.01 -9.73 -4.04
C LEU A 187 -6.26 -9.17 -2.65
N VAL A 188 -5.18 -8.79 -1.96
CA VAL A 188 -5.24 -8.07 -0.69
C VAL A 188 -4.30 -6.89 -0.78
N VAL A 189 -4.87 -5.68 -0.84
CA VAL A 189 -4.15 -4.42 -0.94
C VAL A 189 -4.18 -3.73 0.42
N CYS A 190 -3.03 -3.72 1.10
CA CYS A 190 -2.85 -3.03 2.37
C CYS A 190 -2.41 -1.59 2.11
N ALA A 191 -3.37 -0.68 1.92
CA ALA A 191 -3.13 0.72 1.58
C ALA A 191 -3.59 1.72 2.66
N ALA A 192 -4.29 1.27 3.70
CA ALA A 192 -4.68 2.13 4.81
C ALA A 192 -3.45 2.66 5.56
N GLY A 193 -3.43 3.95 5.86
CA GLY A 193 -2.36 4.56 6.62
C GLY A 193 -2.62 6.02 6.84
N TYR A 194 -1.96 6.57 7.85
CA TYR A 194 -2.02 7.98 8.19
C TYR A 194 -0.59 8.47 8.35
N MET A 195 -0.34 9.71 7.96
CA MET A 195 1.01 10.27 8.03
C MET A 195 1.11 11.21 9.20
N ALA A 196 2.06 10.95 10.09
CA ALA A 196 2.40 11.77 11.24
C ALA A 196 1.16 12.44 11.85
N THR A 197 0.13 11.71 12.27
CA THR A 197 -1.10 12.28 12.88
C THR A 197 -0.86 12.72 14.32
N PRO A 198 -1.73 13.56 14.92
CA PRO A 198 -1.53 13.97 16.30
C PRO A 198 -1.50 12.72 17.17
N PRO A 199 -0.61 12.63 18.18
CA PRO A 199 -0.47 11.43 19.00
C PRO A 199 -1.82 10.98 19.55
N ARG A 200 -2.18 9.72 19.29
CA ARG A 200 -3.36 9.06 19.84
C ARG A 200 -3.05 7.61 20.13
N LEU A 201 -3.77 7.05 21.11
CA LEU A 201 -3.73 5.63 21.40
C LEU A 201 -4.90 4.92 20.72
N SER A 202 -4.68 3.69 20.29
CA SER A 202 -5.71 2.78 19.84
C SER A 202 -6.50 2.19 21.01
N PRO A 203 -7.62 1.48 20.78
CA PRO A 203 -8.35 0.80 21.85
C PRO A 203 -7.49 -0.19 22.64
N GLN A 204 -6.45 -0.76 22.01
CA GLN A 204 -5.48 -1.66 22.64
C GLN A 204 -4.29 -0.92 23.29
N ARG A 205 -4.40 0.41 23.50
CA ARG A 205 -3.36 1.25 24.15
C ARG A 205 -2.01 1.28 23.42
N LEU A 206 -2.01 0.90 22.14
CA LEU A 206 -0.87 1.06 21.24
C LEU A 206 -0.92 2.44 20.58
N GLU A 207 0.21 2.94 20.09
CA GLU A 207 0.19 4.14 19.25
C GLU A 207 -0.64 3.90 17.97
N GLU A 208 -1.53 4.84 17.65
CA GLU A 208 -2.58 4.66 16.63
C GLU A 208 -2.02 4.35 15.24
N GLN A 209 -0.93 5.01 14.81
CA GLN A 209 -0.35 4.79 13.48
C GLN A 209 0.35 3.42 13.40
N PHE A 210 1.06 3.00 14.45
CA PHE A 210 1.62 1.66 14.57
C PHE A 210 0.52 0.59 14.59
N ALA A 211 -0.53 0.80 15.38
CA ALA A 211 -1.67 -0.09 15.46
C ALA A 211 -2.34 -0.25 14.08
N ALA A 212 -2.62 0.84 13.37
CA ALA A 212 -3.28 0.80 12.06
C ALA A 212 -2.39 0.26 10.94
N GLN A 213 -1.17 0.78 10.80
CA GLN A 213 -0.31 0.50 9.64
C GLN A 213 0.36 -0.86 9.74
N HIS A 214 0.74 -1.28 10.97
CA HIS A 214 1.44 -2.54 11.21
C HIS A 214 0.54 -3.60 11.83
N VAL A 215 0.01 -3.40 13.05
CA VAL A 215 -0.68 -4.45 13.80
C VAL A 215 -1.96 -4.91 13.09
N GLY A 216 -2.82 -3.98 12.69
CA GLY A 216 -4.08 -4.28 12.02
C GLY A 216 -3.88 -4.97 10.67
N HIS A 217 -2.94 -4.49 9.84
CA HIS A 217 -2.63 -5.15 8.58
C HIS A 217 -1.98 -6.53 8.77
N SER A 218 -1.07 -6.67 9.73
CA SER A 218 -0.45 -7.95 10.06
C SER A 218 -1.50 -8.97 10.51
N LEU A 219 -2.43 -8.54 11.38
CA LEU A 219 -3.55 -9.36 11.82
C LEU A 219 -4.45 -9.77 10.64
N LEU A 220 -4.84 -8.82 9.78
CA LEU A 220 -5.64 -9.10 8.59
C LEU A 220 -4.97 -10.16 7.71
N MET A 221 -3.70 -9.95 7.34
CA MET A 221 -2.97 -10.87 6.48
C MET A 221 -2.82 -12.26 7.11
N LEU A 222 -2.42 -12.33 8.39
CA LEU A 222 -2.20 -13.59 9.08
C LEU A 222 -3.51 -14.34 9.32
N ARG A 223 -4.63 -13.68 9.65
CA ARG A 223 -5.94 -14.35 9.79
C ARG A 223 -6.43 -14.97 8.48
N LEU A 224 -6.26 -14.25 7.36
CA LEU A 224 -6.60 -14.74 6.04
C LEU A 224 -5.75 -15.98 5.69
N LEU A 225 -4.44 -15.92 5.94
CA LEU A 225 -3.54 -17.06 5.73
C LEU A 225 -3.82 -18.23 6.65
N GLN A 226 -4.11 -17.97 7.93
CA GLN A 226 -4.43 -19.00 8.93
C GLN A 226 -5.63 -19.82 8.47
N HIS A 227 -6.72 -19.15 8.12
CA HIS A 227 -7.91 -19.80 7.59
C HIS A 227 -7.60 -20.58 6.32
N ARG A 228 -6.84 -19.97 5.39
CA ARG A 228 -6.48 -20.64 4.15
C ARG A 228 -5.70 -21.94 4.40
N ILE A 229 -4.75 -21.92 5.32
CA ILE A 229 -3.97 -23.09 5.74
C ILE A 229 -4.88 -24.16 6.36
N GLN A 230 -5.73 -23.78 7.31
CA GLN A 230 -6.65 -24.71 8.01
C GLN A 230 -7.64 -25.38 7.04
N HIS A 231 -8.09 -24.65 6.02
CA HIS A 231 -9.02 -25.14 5.01
C HIS A 231 -8.30 -25.76 3.78
N MET A 232 -6.99 -25.98 3.82
CA MET A 232 -6.27 -26.76 2.82
C MET A 232 -6.53 -28.27 2.97
N LYS A 233 -7.72 -28.73 2.58
CA LYS A 233 -8.00 -30.16 2.34
C LYS A 233 -7.42 -30.58 0.98
N PHE A 234 -6.25 -31.24 1.00
CA PHE A 234 -5.58 -31.96 -0.10
C PHE A 234 -5.35 -31.25 -1.47
N TYR A 235 -4.29 -31.66 -2.17
CA TYR A 235 -3.64 -31.03 -3.34
C TYR A 235 -4.44 -31.00 -4.66
N THR A 236 -5.76 -31.22 -4.65
CA THR A 236 -6.48 -31.67 -5.85
C THR A 236 -7.38 -30.64 -6.54
N SER A 237 -7.43 -29.39 -6.07
CA SER A 237 -8.22 -28.33 -6.73
C SER A 237 -7.37 -27.13 -7.14
N VAL A 238 -7.57 -26.64 -8.36
CA VAL A 238 -6.97 -25.39 -8.88
C VAL A 238 -7.45 -24.23 -8.03
N ARG A 239 -6.63 -23.78 -7.07
CA ARG A 239 -6.98 -22.69 -6.16
C ARG A 239 -6.66 -21.33 -6.77
N PRO A 240 -7.44 -20.28 -6.43
CA PRO A 240 -7.12 -18.93 -6.84
C PRO A 240 -5.78 -18.48 -6.27
N LYS A 241 -4.84 -18.02 -7.10
CA LYS A 241 -3.61 -17.39 -6.59
C LYS A 241 -3.97 -16.14 -5.77
N TRP A 242 -3.34 -15.97 -4.61
CA TRP A 242 -3.43 -14.77 -3.77
C TRP A 242 -2.22 -13.87 -4.02
N ARG A 243 -2.45 -12.58 -4.14
CA ARG A 243 -1.40 -11.57 -4.12
C ARG A 243 -1.67 -10.56 -3.02
N PHE A 244 -0.73 -10.45 -2.10
CA PHE A 244 -0.66 -9.36 -1.14
C PHE A 244 0.18 -8.23 -1.73
N VAL A 245 -0.41 -7.05 -1.81
CA VAL A 245 0.26 -5.81 -2.22
C VAL A 245 0.27 -4.89 -1.01
N VAL A 246 1.42 -4.78 -0.37
CA VAL A 246 1.60 -3.91 0.79
C VAL A 246 2.10 -2.55 0.30
N VAL A 247 1.30 -1.51 0.49
CA VAL A 247 1.69 -0.17 0.08
C VAL A 247 2.49 0.47 1.21
N SER A 248 3.72 0.89 0.92
CA SER A 248 4.61 1.59 1.85
C SER A 248 5.18 2.84 1.16
N CYS A 249 6.24 3.41 1.72
CA CYS A 249 6.91 4.60 1.22
C CYS A 249 8.39 4.31 0.88
N ALA A 250 9.01 5.19 0.10
CA ALA A 250 10.43 5.10 -0.23
C ALA A 250 11.36 5.34 0.97
N PHE A 251 10.84 5.87 2.08
CA PHE A 251 11.63 6.15 3.28
C PHE A 251 10.83 5.88 4.56
N PRO A 252 10.63 4.61 4.91
CA PRO A 252 10.02 4.24 6.17
C PRO A 252 10.98 4.43 7.36
N GLY A 253 12.24 4.82 7.17
CA GLY A 253 13.34 4.44 8.08
C GLY A 253 14.15 5.54 8.77
N GLY A 254 13.55 6.66 9.17
CA GLY A 254 14.20 7.60 10.07
C GLY A 254 14.49 7.02 11.46
N THR A 255 13.72 6.01 11.89
CA THR A 255 13.85 5.37 13.21
C THR A 255 13.85 3.85 13.11
N ASP A 256 14.78 3.19 13.81
CA ASP A 256 14.92 1.74 13.82
C ASP A 256 13.95 1.07 14.81
N PRO A 257 13.09 0.13 14.36
CA PRO A 257 12.21 -0.61 15.26
C PRO A 257 12.99 -1.65 16.09
N THR A 258 12.81 -1.63 17.40
CA THR A 258 13.33 -2.60 18.38
C THR A 258 12.20 -3.14 19.26
N GLN A 259 12.41 -4.24 19.98
CA GLN A 259 11.36 -4.83 20.82
C GLN A 259 10.79 -3.82 21.82
N GLY A 260 11.67 -3.10 22.54
CA GLY A 260 11.29 -2.12 23.55
C GLY A 260 10.83 -0.78 23.01
N ASN A 261 10.50 -0.69 21.71
CA ASN A 261 9.91 0.51 21.12
C ASN A 261 8.74 0.22 20.15
N MET A 262 8.44 -1.06 19.87
CA MET A 262 7.40 -1.46 18.92
C MET A 262 6.05 -1.66 19.61
N PHE A 263 6.00 -2.46 20.67
CA PHE A 263 4.75 -2.83 21.35
C PHE A 263 4.60 -2.15 22.71
N ASP A 264 5.16 -0.94 22.84
CA ASP A 264 5.01 -0.15 24.05
C ASP A 264 3.54 0.13 24.29
N THR A 265 3.05 -0.34 25.43
CA THR A 265 1.70 -0.06 25.91
C THR A 265 1.78 1.10 26.89
N TYR A 266 1.04 2.16 26.62
CA TYR A 266 1.12 3.39 27.41
C TYR A 266 0.10 3.36 28.55
N ASP A 267 0.49 2.71 29.65
CA ASP A 267 -0.36 2.54 30.84
C ASP A 267 -0.50 3.82 31.68
N LYS A 268 0.43 4.78 31.53
CA LYS A 268 0.46 6.06 32.26
C LYS A 268 -0.58 7.08 31.80
N GLY A 269 -1.41 6.73 30.81
CA GLY A 269 -2.52 7.54 30.32
C GLY A 269 -2.19 8.48 29.16
N ASP A 270 -3.25 8.96 28.49
CA ASP A 270 -3.17 9.67 27.21
C ASP A 270 -2.38 10.99 27.29
N THR A 271 -2.43 11.68 28.43
CA THR A 271 -1.76 12.99 28.62
C THR A 271 -0.24 12.86 28.61
N ASP A 272 0.30 11.86 29.32
CA ASP A 272 1.74 11.59 29.36
C ASP A 272 2.26 11.23 27.97
N PHE A 273 1.55 10.31 27.30
CA PHE A 273 1.85 9.91 25.92
C PHE A 273 1.86 11.10 24.96
N CYS A 274 0.80 11.92 24.95
CA CYS A 274 0.72 13.08 24.05
C CYS A 274 1.83 14.12 24.31
N SER A 275 2.33 14.21 25.54
CA SER A 275 3.36 15.17 25.95
C SER A 275 4.80 14.70 25.75
N THR A 276 5.01 13.44 25.35
CA THR A 276 6.34 12.81 25.22
C THR A 276 6.57 12.17 23.86
N PHE A 277 5.50 11.80 23.15
CA PHE A 277 5.60 11.02 21.93
C PHE A 277 5.95 11.88 20.71
N ASN A 278 7.08 11.55 20.07
CA ASN A 278 7.42 12.10 18.77
C ASN A 278 6.64 11.38 17.65
N ARG A 279 5.60 12.03 17.14
CA ARG A 279 4.74 11.55 16.05
C ARG A 279 5.46 11.27 14.72
N TYR A 280 6.57 11.95 14.44
CA TYR A 280 7.33 11.77 13.20
C TYR A 280 8.13 10.46 13.23
N ASP A 281 8.81 10.23 14.35
CA ASP A 281 9.53 8.98 14.62
C ASP A 281 8.55 7.81 14.73
N GLY A 282 7.40 8.03 15.39
CA GLY A 282 6.31 7.07 15.47
C GLY A 282 5.80 6.61 14.11
N TRP A 283 5.50 7.57 13.23
CA TRP A 283 5.08 7.28 11.87
C TRP A 283 6.14 6.51 11.08
N SER A 284 7.41 6.96 11.15
CA SER A 284 8.52 6.28 10.48
C SER A 284 8.62 4.84 10.99
N ARG A 285 8.66 4.63 12.30
CA ARG A 285 8.73 3.29 12.90
C ARG A 285 7.59 2.39 12.45
N ALA A 286 6.36 2.90 12.40
CA ALA A 286 5.19 2.15 11.93
C ALA A 286 5.32 1.72 10.46
N GLU A 287 5.77 2.62 9.59
CA GLU A 287 6.04 2.31 8.18
C GLU A 287 7.17 1.28 8.02
N MET A 288 8.23 1.36 8.84
CA MET A 288 9.32 0.38 8.83
C MET A 288 8.85 -0.99 9.31
N CYS A 289 8.03 -1.07 10.36
CA CYS A 289 7.48 -2.33 10.83
C CYS A 289 6.63 -3.00 9.75
N LYS A 290 5.75 -2.23 9.08
CA LYS A 290 4.94 -2.71 7.96
C LYS A 290 5.81 -3.25 6.83
N LEU A 291 6.87 -2.53 6.46
CA LEU A 291 7.81 -2.95 5.43
C LEU A 291 8.53 -4.26 5.80
N LEU A 292 9.15 -4.31 6.98
CA LEU A 292 9.91 -5.48 7.44
C LEU A 292 9.03 -6.70 7.63
N PHE A 293 7.82 -6.50 8.12
CA PHE A 293 6.84 -7.56 8.26
C PHE A 293 6.44 -8.13 6.89
N ALA A 294 6.22 -7.29 5.87
CA ALA A 294 5.88 -7.77 4.54
C ALA A 294 6.96 -8.68 3.94
N PHE A 295 8.25 -8.35 4.11
CA PHE A 295 9.35 -9.24 3.70
C PHE A 295 9.48 -10.47 4.58
N ALA A 296 9.25 -10.35 5.88
CA ALA A 296 9.23 -11.51 6.74
C ALA A 296 8.13 -12.50 6.32
N LEU A 297 6.93 -11.97 6.04
CA LEU A 297 5.78 -12.71 5.56
C LEU A 297 6.04 -13.34 4.19
N SER A 298 6.67 -12.62 3.26
CA SER A 298 7.00 -13.17 1.93
C SER A 298 7.90 -14.40 2.03
N ARG A 299 8.88 -14.39 2.95
CA ARG A 299 9.76 -15.56 3.22
C ARG A 299 9.02 -16.70 3.90
N TYR A 300 8.09 -16.40 4.81
CA TYR A 300 7.23 -17.43 5.41
C TYR A 300 6.38 -18.11 4.33
N VAL A 301 5.73 -17.32 3.46
CA VAL A 301 4.93 -17.80 2.33
C VAL A 301 5.76 -18.65 1.37
N GLU A 302 7.01 -18.26 1.08
CA GLU A 302 7.92 -19.00 0.21
C GLU A 302 8.36 -20.35 0.81
N ARG A 303 8.53 -20.42 2.14
CA ARG A 303 8.95 -21.64 2.85
C ARG A 303 7.81 -22.61 3.10
N ASP A 304 6.58 -22.11 3.26
CA ASP A 304 5.41 -22.97 3.48
C ASP A 304 4.98 -23.61 2.15
N ILE A 305 5.20 -24.92 2.02
CA ILE A 305 4.87 -25.71 0.83
C ILE A 305 3.40 -25.59 0.38
N ARG A 306 2.48 -25.28 1.31
CA ARG A 306 1.06 -25.11 1.04
C ARG A 306 0.76 -23.76 0.39
N LEU A 307 1.55 -22.73 0.72
CA LEU A 307 1.33 -21.36 0.26
C LEU A 307 2.18 -20.98 -0.95
N ALA A 308 3.43 -21.45 -1.03
CA ALA A 308 4.40 -21.04 -2.04
C ALA A 308 3.89 -21.10 -3.49
N PRO A 309 3.10 -22.11 -3.93
CA PRO A 309 2.60 -22.16 -5.31
C PRO A 309 1.46 -21.17 -5.61
N PHE A 310 0.80 -20.62 -4.59
CA PHE A 310 -0.48 -19.91 -4.71
C PHE A 310 -0.55 -18.58 -3.97
N CYS A 311 0.56 -18.08 -3.45
CA CYS A 311 0.57 -16.87 -2.64
C CYS A 311 1.86 -16.07 -2.89
N THR A 312 1.71 -14.78 -3.13
CA THR A 312 2.85 -13.85 -3.20
C THR A 312 2.60 -12.63 -2.33
N VAL A 313 3.68 -12.05 -1.80
CA VAL A 313 3.67 -10.84 -0.98
C VAL A 313 4.71 -9.89 -1.53
N ASN A 314 4.27 -8.74 -2.02
CA ASN A 314 5.14 -7.71 -2.56
C ASN A 314 4.84 -6.36 -1.94
N VAL A 315 5.86 -5.49 -1.92
CA VAL A 315 5.76 -4.14 -1.37
C VAL A 315 5.89 -3.12 -2.49
N LEU A 316 5.12 -2.03 -2.40
CA LEU A 316 5.17 -0.92 -3.37
C LEU A 316 5.26 0.43 -2.67
N HIS A 317 6.21 1.27 -3.10
CA HIS A 317 6.11 2.73 -3.01
C HIS A 317 5.54 3.31 -4.31
N PRO A 318 4.31 3.83 -4.33
CA PRO A 318 3.65 4.33 -5.53
C PRO A 318 4.08 5.75 -5.93
N GLY A 319 5.08 6.31 -5.25
CA GLY A 319 5.52 7.69 -5.42
C GLY A 319 4.85 8.66 -4.44
N PRO A 320 5.30 9.93 -4.42
CA PRO A 320 4.84 10.94 -3.46
C PRO A 320 3.41 11.35 -3.81
N THR A 321 2.42 10.75 -3.16
CA THR A 321 1.00 10.92 -3.54
C THR A 321 0.38 12.14 -2.86
N ARG A 322 -0.28 13.00 -3.63
CA ARG A 322 -1.08 14.12 -3.08
C ARG A 322 -2.35 13.55 -2.43
N SER A 323 -2.37 13.47 -1.11
CA SER A 323 -3.49 12.90 -0.35
C SER A 323 -3.90 13.82 0.80
N CYS A 324 -5.02 13.51 1.45
CA CYS A 324 -5.41 14.19 2.70
C CYS A 324 -4.45 13.90 3.87
N ALA A 325 -3.36 13.15 3.67
CA ALA A 325 -2.39 12.87 4.72
C ALA A 325 -1.78 14.15 5.32
N ILE A 326 -1.44 15.15 4.50
CA ILE A 326 -0.90 16.45 4.98
C ILE A 326 -1.96 17.27 5.73
N ALA A 327 -3.19 17.28 5.22
CA ALA A 327 -4.29 17.95 5.91
C ALA A 327 -4.61 17.29 7.27
N ASN A 328 -4.64 15.96 7.32
CA ASN A 328 -4.95 15.19 8.52
C ASN A 328 -3.79 15.19 9.53
N SER A 329 -2.56 15.35 9.06
CA SER A 329 -1.37 15.44 9.90
C SER A 329 -1.24 16.77 10.63
N ARG A 330 -2.06 17.80 10.35
CA ARG A 330 -1.99 19.10 11.06
C ARG A 330 -0.55 19.62 11.20
N LEU A 331 0.28 19.43 10.17
CA LEU A 331 1.67 19.85 10.20
C LEU A 331 1.74 21.39 10.30
N PRO A 332 2.77 21.93 10.97
CA PRO A 332 3.08 23.34 10.82
C PRO A 332 3.16 23.71 9.33
N LEU A 333 2.70 24.90 8.95
CA LEU A 333 2.76 25.36 7.55
C LEU A 333 2.11 24.41 6.52
N ALA A 334 1.13 23.58 6.92
CA ALA A 334 0.43 22.67 6.00
C ALA A 334 -0.11 23.39 4.75
N GLY A 335 -0.55 24.64 4.87
CA GLY A 335 -0.98 25.45 3.73
C GLY A 335 0.13 25.73 2.70
N ILE A 336 1.39 25.84 3.12
CA ILE A 336 2.55 25.97 2.23
C ILE A 336 2.89 24.62 1.62
N LEU A 337 2.91 23.56 2.42
CA LEU A 337 3.19 22.19 1.96
C LEU A 337 2.13 21.69 0.95
N ASP A 338 0.88 22.16 1.09
CA ASP A 338 -0.22 21.86 0.17
C ASP A 338 -0.40 22.86 -0.98
N ASN A 339 0.45 23.89 -1.07
CA ASN A 339 0.46 24.85 -2.16
C ASN A 339 0.84 24.20 -3.50
N ASP A 340 0.41 24.80 -4.59
CA ASP A 340 0.51 24.28 -5.95
C ASP A 340 1.95 24.10 -6.44
N ILE A 341 2.91 24.90 -5.93
CA ILE A 341 4.34 24.74 -6.26
C ILE A 341 4.88 23.40 -5.73
N LEU A 342 4.70 23.13 -4.43
CA LEU A 342 5.11 21.85 -3.84
C LEU A 342 4.21 20.69 -4.27
N ALA A 343 3.01 20.96 -4.77
CA ALA A 343 2.18 19.96 -5.42
C ALA A 343 2.78 19.41 -6.73
N MET A 344 3.66 20.16 -7.41
CA MET A 344 4.35 19.66 -8.62
C MET A 344 5.30 18.50 -8.33
N LEU A 345 5.77 18.37 -7.09
CA LEU A 345 6.61 17.25 -6.65
C LEU A 345 5.80 15.99 -6.30
N ARG A 346 4.47 16.03 -6.44
CA ARG A 346 3.56 14.96 -6.00
C ARG A 346 2.71 14.45 -7.16
N LEU A 347 2.49 13.14 -7.15
CA LEU A 347 1.57 12.45 -8.05
C LEU A 347 0.12 12.63 -7.63
N SER A 348 -0.78 12.65 -8.62
CA SER A 348 -2.20 12.52 -8.33
C SER A 348 -2.50 11.12 -7.76
N PRO A 349 -3.48 10.97 -6.85
CA PRO A 349 -3.94 9.67 -6.34
C PRO A 349 -4.31 8.67 -7.43
N VAL A 350 -4.77 9.16 -8.58
CA VAL A 350 -5.10 8.34 -9.75
C VAL A 350 -3.85 7.66 -10.31
N ILE A 351 -2.78 8.42 -10.55
CA ILE A 351 -1.52 7.87 -11.08
C ILE A 351 -0.90 6.90 -10.08
N SER A 352 -0.88 7.27 -8.79
CA SER A 352 -0.36 6.39 -7.74
C SER A 352 -1.14 5.08 -7.64
N ALA A 353 -2.47 5.11 -7.79
CA ALA A 353 -3.30 3.91 -7.81
C ALA A 353 -3.01 2.98 -9.00
N LEU A 354 -2.55 3.52 -10.13
CA LEU A 354 -2.22 2.72 -11.30
C LEU A 354 -0.96 1.87 -11.08
N TYR A 355 0.05 2.37 -10.36
CA TYR A 355 1.18 1.53 -9.96
C TYR A 355 0.74 0.36 -9.07
N VAL A 356 -0.18 0.61 -8.14
CA VAL A 356 -0.74 -0.43 -7.27
C VAL A 356 -1.53 -1.44 -8.11
N THR A 357 -2.35 -0.96 -9.04
CA THR A 357 -3.18 -1.79 -9.93
C THR A 357 -2.32 -2.64 -10.86
N ASP A 358 -1.22 -2.12 -11.40
CA ASP A 358 -0.26 -2.89 -12.20
C ASP A 358 0.32 -4.06 -11.40
N ILE A 359 0.71 -3.83 -10.14
CA ILE A 359 1.20 -4.93 -9.30
C ILE A 359 0.12 -5.97 -8.99
N CYS A 360 -1.12 -5.51 -8.81
CA CYS A 360 -2.25 -6.39 -8.58
C CYS A 360 -2.55 -7.30 -9.78
N LEU A 361 -2.54 -6.75 -11.00
CA LEU A 361 -3.11 -7.41 -12.18
C LEU A 361 -2.08 -7.93 -13.18
N SER A 362 -0.85 -7.41 -13.18
CA SER A 362 0.11 -7.72 -14.23
C SER A 362 0.56 -9.18 -14.18
N LYS A 363 0.47 -9.86 -15.34
CA LYS A 363 0.90 -11.27 -15.50
C LYS A 363 2.40 -11.45 -15.28
N ARG A 364 3.19 -10.40 -15.53
CA ARG A 364 4.65 -10.39 -15.33
C ARG A 364 5.05 -10.63 -13.87
N LEU A 365 4.10 -10.50 -12.93
CA LEU A 365 4.33 -10.59 -11.48
C LEU A 365 3.66 -11.81 -10.83
N ASP A 366 3.07 -12.72 -11.62
CA ASP A 366 2.32 -13.89 -11.12
C ASP A 366 3.10 -14.80 -10.17
N ASN A 367 4.43 -14.85 -10.33
CA ASN A 367 5.33 -15.68 -9.55
C ASN A 367 6.43 -14.84 -8.88
N THR A 368 6.21 -13.53 -8.74
CA THR A 368 7.16 -12.62 -8.08
C THR A 368 6.77 -12.49 -6.61
N ASN A 369 7.67 -12.82 -5.69
CA ASN A 369 7.42 -12.80 -4.25
C ASN A 369 8.58 -12.17 -3.48
N GLY A 370 8.29 -11.28 -2.54
CA GLY A 370 9.30 -10.62 -1.71
C GLY A 370 10.02 -9.46 -2.41
N HIS A 371 9.41 -8.86 -3.43
CA HIS A 371 10.01 -7.73 -4.16
C HIS A 371 9.53 -6.39 -3.63
N PHE A 372 10.43 -5.39 -3.67
CA PHE A 372 10.11 -3.98 -3.45
C PHE A 372 10.00 -3.28 -4.81
N PHE A 373 8.85 -2.68 -5.06
CA PHE A 373 8.61 -1.86 -6.23
C PHE A 373 8.59 -0.38 -5.86
N ARG A 374 9.18 0.45 -6.70
CA ARG A 374 9.11 1.91 -6.59
C ARG A 374 8.61 2.43 -7.91
N MET A 375 7.38 2.94 -7.92
CA MET A 375 6.71 3.43 -9.14
C MET A 375 6.80 2.38 -10.28
N GLY A 376 6.42 1.14 -9.98
CA GLY A 376 6.36 0.05 -10.96
C GLY A 376 7.71 -0.62 -11.29
N ASP A 377 8.82 0.02 -10.94
CA ASP A 377 10.17 -0.53 -11.13
C ASP A 377 10.60 -1.41 -9.97
N ASP A 378 11.13 -2.57 -10.32
CA ASP A 378 11.61 -3.59 -9.39
C ASP A 378 12.98 -3.21 -8.83
N GLN A 379 12.95 -2.65 -7.64
CA GLN A 379 14.13 -2.16 -6.93
C GLN A 379 14.95 -3.31 -6.32
N THR A 380 14.32 -4.45 -6.04
CA THR A 380 15.00 -5.65 -5.54
C THR A 380 15.95 -6.19 -6.60
N VAL A 381 15.47 -6.34 -7.84
CA VAL A 381 16.29 -6.80 -8.97
C VAL A 381 17.38 -5.78 -9.28
N PHE A 382 17.05 -4.49 -9.32
CA PHE A 382 18.03 -3.43 -9.56
C PHE A 382 19.19 -3.46 -8.54
N SER A 383 18.86 -3.55 -7.24
CA SER A 383 19.85 -3.64 -6.16
C SER A 383 20.71 -4.92 -6.24
N ALA A 384 20.13 -6.05 -6.66
CA ALA A 384 20.88 -7.29 -6.83
C ALA A 384 21.87 -7.22 -8.01
N THR A 385 21.46 -6.59 -9.13
CA THR A 385 22.33 -6.39 -10.29
C THR A 385 23.46 -5.41 -9.97
N LEU A 386 23.17 -4.30 -9.30
CA LEU A 386 24.18 -3.32 -8.93
C LEU A 386 25.27 -3.90 -8.01
N ARG A 387 24.89 -4.78 -7.08
CA ARG A 387 25.85 -5.48 -6.20
C ARG A 387 26.77 -6.47 -6.94
N LYS A 388 26.40 -6.90 -8.14
CA LYS A 388 27.21 -7.81 -8.97
C LYS A 388 28.20 -7.06 -9.87
N ASP A 389 27.95 -5.79 -10.15
CA ASP A 389 28.80 -4.96 -11.00
C ASP A 389 29.70 -4.05 -10.15
N ALA A 390 30.91 -4.52 -9.87
CA ALA A 390 31.90 -3.80 -9.07
C ALA A 390 32.32 -2.44 -9.66
N GLY A 391 32.18 -2.25 -10.98
CA GLY A 391 32.49 -0.99 -11.67
C GLY A 391 31.42 0.08 -11.48
N ALA A 392 30.15 -0.31 -11.39
CA ALA A 392 29.02 0.59 -11.18
C ALA A 392 28.96 1.19 -9.76
N MET A 393 29.64 0.56 -8.78
CA MET A 393 29.71 1.02 -7.39
C MET A 393 30.66 2.22 -7.16
N THR A 394 31.23 2.82 -8.20
CA THR A 394 32.19 3.94 -8.06
C THR A 394 31.55 5.33 -8.21
N SER A 395 30.31 5.42 -8.68
CA SER A 395 29.62 6.72 -8.84
C SER A 395 28.82 7.11 -7.60
N PHE A 396 29.12 8.28 -7.03
CA PHE A 396 28.44 8.85 -5.85
C PHE A 396 26.91 8.89 -5.98
N TRP A 397 26.40 9.15 -7.18
CA TRP A 397 24.96 9.19 -7.46
C TRP A 397 24.31 7.81 -7.57
N VAL A 398 25.07 6.79 -7.97
CA VAL A 398 24.63 5.38 -8.06
C VAL A 398 24.62 4.71 -6.68
N ASN A 399 25.44 5.17 -5.74
CA ASN A 399 25.42 4.69 -4.36
C ASN A 399 24.53 5.53 -3.43
N SER A 400 23.88 6.58 -3.95
CA SER A 400 23.04 7.43 -3.11
C SER A 400 21.80 6.67 -2.65
N PRO A 401 21.51 6.65 -1.32
CA PRO A 401 20.39 5.91 -0.73
C PRO A 401 19.02 6.40 -1.22
N PHE A 402 18.99 7.55 -1.89
CA PHE A 402 17.77 8.08 -2.50
C PHE A 402 17.47 7.47 -3.87
N PHE A 403 18.50 7.09 -4.64
CA PHE A 403 18.37 6.70 -6.05
C PHE A 403 18.38 5.19 -6.26
N THR A 404 18.98 4.41 -5.35
CA THR A 404 19.13 2.96 -5.52
C THR A 404 18.37 2.16 -4.47
N GLY A 405 17.64 1.16 -4.99
CA GLY A 405 16.55 0.43 -4.39
C GLY A 405 16.69 -0.09 -2.96
N THR A 406 15.52 -0.19 -2.32
CA THR A 406 15.21 -0.47 -0.91
C THR A 406 15.61 0.63 0.06
N PRO A 407 14.70 1.05 0.96
CA PRO A 407 15.02 2.09 1.93
C PRO A 407 16.21 1.66 2.80
N LEU A 408 17.30 2.42 2.73
CA LEU A 408 18.42 2.27 3.64
C LEU A 408 18.02 2.75 5.06
N PRO A 409 18.71 2.27 6.11
CA PRO A 409 20.00 1.57 6.04
C PRO A 409 19.87 0.09 5.71
N ALA A 410 20.85 -0.48 5.02
CA ALA A 410 20.97 -1.94 4.82
C ALA A 410 20.95 -2.74 6.14
N VAL A 411 21.15 -2.07 7.28
CA VAL A 411 20.95 -2.58 8.64
C VAL A 411 19.45 -2.77 8.97
N SER A 412 18.55 -1.86 8.54
CA SER A 412 17.10 -1.91 8.80
C SER A 412 16.40 -3.04 8.06
N MET A 413 16.83 -3.34 6.83
CA MET A 413 16.25 -4.40 6.01
C MET A 413 16.88 -5.79 6.25
N SER A 414 17.76 -5.93 7.24
CA SER A 414 18.46 -7.20 7.50
C SER A 414 17.47 -8.33 7.79
N LYS A 415 17.83 -9.57 7.41
CA LYS A 415 17.02 -10.76 7.72
C LYS A 415 16.75 -10.87 9.22
N TYR A 416 17.74 -10.52 10.04
CA TYR A 416 17.63 -10.48 11.50
C TYR A 416 16.49 -9.57 11.98
N LYS A 417 16.37 -8.36 11.44
CA LYS A 417 15.28 -7.44 11.81
C LYS A 417 13.93 -7.88 11.30
N GLN A 418 13.87 -8.41 10.08
CA GLN A 418 12.65 -9.04 9.56
C GLN A 418 12.19 -10.19 10.49
N ASP A 419 13.13 -11.04 10.94
CA ASP A 419 12.85 -12.14 11.88
C ASP A 419 12.44 -11.63 13.26
N ALA A 420 13.00 -10.50 13.71
CA ALA A 420 12.64 -9.86 14.97
C ALA A 420 11.21 -9.30 14.92
N VAL A 421 10.88 -8.49 13.91
CA VAL A 421 9.53 -7.94 13.70
C VAL A 421 8.50 -9.07 13.56
N TRP A 422 8.83 -10.14 12.82
CA TRP A 422 7.99 -11.33 12.72
C TRP A 422 7.71 -11.96 14.08
N ARG A 423 8.76 -12.25 14.85
CA ARG A 423 8.64 -12.88 16.18
C ARG A 423 7.84 -12.02 17.15
N PHE A 424 8.10 -10.71 17.20
CA PHE A 424 7.37 -9.81 18.10
C PHE A 424 5.91 -9.67 17.69
N THR A 425 5.63 -9.59 16.40
CA THR A 425 4.25 -9.51 15.88
C THR A 425 3.49 -10.79 16.18
N LEU A 426 4.07 -11.96 15.90
CA LEU A 426 3.44 -13.23 16.25
C LEU A 426 3.22 -13.36 17.74
N SER A 427 4.23 -13.06 18.57
CA SER A 427 4.13 -13.10 20.03
C SER A 427 3.00 -12.21 20.54
N TYR A 428 2.93 -10.96 20.07
CA TYR A 428 1.84 -10.06 20.45
C TYR A 428 0.47 -10.64 20.07
N LEU A 429 0.29 -11.08 18.82
CA LEU A 429 -1.00 -11.57 18.33
C LEU A 429 -1.43 -12.89 18.99
N THR A 430 -0.49 -13.79 19.32
CA THR A 430 -0.82 -15.06 20.00
C THR A 430 -1.07 -14.87 21.49
N CYS A 431 -0.31 -14.01 22.17
CA CYS A 431 -0.54 -13.68 23.59
C CYS A 431 -1.90 -13.01 23.82
N HIS A 432 -2.43 -12.31 22.82
CA HIS A 432 -3.77 -11.70 22.86
C HIS A 432 -4.87 -12.59 22.25
N ALA A 433 -4.58 -13.88 21.99
CA ALA A 433 -5.51 -14.86 21.42
C ALA A 433 -6.13 -14.45 20.07
N LEU A 434 -5.45 -13.59 19.30
CA LEU A 434 -5.88 -13.15 17.98
C LEU A 434 -5.51 -14.18 16.88
N LEU A 435 -4.45 -14.95 17.10
CA LEU A 435 -3.95 -16.00 16.20
C LEU A 435 -3.66 -17.31 16.93
N GLU A 436 -3.74 -18.41 16.19
CA GLU A 436 -3.31 -19.73 16.67
C GLU A 436 -1.82 -19.93 16.43
N ALA A 437 -1.03 -19.98 17.51
CA ALA A 437 0.43 -20.11 17.43
C ALA A 437 0.89 -21.32 16.59
N LYS A 438 0.19 -22.45 16.70
CA LYS A 438 0.53 -23.73 16.05
C LYS A 438 0.61 -23.67 14.51
N ILE A 439 0.05 -22.63 13.90
CA ILE A 439 -0.01 -22.51 12.43
C ILE A 439 1.23 -21.80 11.88
N PHE A 440 1.83 -20.90 12.66
CA PHE A 440 2.92 -20.03 12.24
C PHE A 440 4.26 -20.31 12.94
N CYS A 441 4.27 -21.22 13.92
CA CYS A 441 5.46 -21.67 14.66
C CYS A 441 6.16 -22.84 14.00
#